data_AF-A0A961QTF8-F1
#
_entry.id   AF-A0A961QTF8-F1
#
_cell.length_a   1.000
_cell.length_b   1.000
_cell.length_c   1.000
_cell.angle_alpha   90.00
_cell.angle_beta   90.00
_cell.angle_gamma   90.00
#
_symmetry.space_group_name_H-M   'P 1'
#
loop_
_entity.id
_entity.type
_entity.pdbx_description
1 polymer ?
#
loop_
_entity_poly.entity_id
_entity_poly.type
_entity_poly.pdbx_seq_one_letter_code
_entity_poly.pdbx_strand_id
1 'polypeptide(L)'
;MLLDRDRTLSGLPLDRVDALRLTYAGASAEDVLAGVHAEFPGEVALVSSFGAEAAVLLHMVARLDPDLPVLMVDTLMLFEETLAYQR
;
A
#
# COMPACT_ATOMS: atom_id res chain seq x y z
N MET A 1 23.27 -13.92 -8.76
CA MET A 1 21.92 -14.44 -8.47
C MET A 1 21.11 -14.22 -9.74
N LEU A 2 20.89 -15.29 -10.51
CA LEU A 2 20.23 -15.23 -11.82
C LEU A 2 18.81 -15.78 -11.67
N LEU A 3 17.82 -15.00 -12.09
CA LEU A 3 16.41 -15.41 -12.15
C LEU A 3 16.20 -16.22 -13.42
N ASP A 4 15.81 -17.49 -13.28
CA ASP A 4 15.52 -18.34 -14.42
C ASP A 4 14.10 -18.10 -14.96
N ARG A 5 13.89 -18.47 -16.23
CA ARG A 5 12.68 -18.17 -17.02
C ARG A 5 11.36 -18.68 -16.43
N ASP A 6 11.42 -19.60 -15.47
CA ASP A 6 10.27 -20.21 -14.81
C ASP A 6 9.89 -19.57 -13.47
N ARG A 7 10.52 -18.45 -13.07
CA ARG A 7 10.29 -17.74 -11.79
C ARG A 7 10.49 -18.60 -10.53
N THR A 8 11.17 -19.74 -10.62
CA THR A 8 11.48 -20.58 -9.45
C THR A 8 12.82 -20.19 -8.85
N LEU A 9 12.81 -19.67 -7.62
CA LEU A 9 14.00 -19.52 -6.80
C LEU A 9 14.33 -20.86 -6.15
N SER A 10 15.41 -21.51 -6.59
CA SER A 10 15.85 -22.78 -6.00
C SER A 10 16.59 -22.56 -4.68
N GLY A 11 16.11 -23.15 -3.58
CA GLY A 11 16.96 -23.42 -2.41
C GLY A 11 16.28 -23.47 -1.04
N LEU A 12 15.14 -22.79 -0.84
CA LEU A 12 14.34 -22.83 0.39
C LEU A 12 12.86 -22.63 0.01
N PRO A 13 11.89 -23.28 0.67
CA PRO A 13 10.49 -22.97 0.45
C PRO A 13 10.26 -21.49 0.81
N LEU A 14 9.95 -20.68 -0.20
CA LEU A 14 9.52 -19.31 0.04
C LEU A 14 8.16 -19.35 0.69
N ASP A 15 8.02 -18.69 1.83
CA ASP A 15 6.69 -18.41 2.34
C ASP A 15 6.02 -17.34 1.45
N ARG A 16 4.72 -17.15 1.66
CA ARG A 16 3.94 -16.19 0.86
C ARG A 16 4.48 -14.76 1.01
N VAL A 17 5.04 -14.40 2.16
CA VAL A 17 5.56 -13.05 2.41
C VAL A 17 6.82 -12.82 1.59
N ASP A 18 7.73 -13.79 1.55
CA ASP A 18 8.94 -13.70 0.75
C ASP A 18 8.63 -13.64 -0.75
N ALA A 19 7.65 -14.42 -1.22
CA ALA A 19 7.20 -14.35 -2.61
C ALA A 19 6.66 -12.96 -2.98
N LEU A 20 5.85 -12.34 -2.11
CA LEU A 20 5.34 -10.98 -2.33
C LEU A 20 6.46 -9.94 -2.35
N ARG A 21 7.40 -10.00 -1.40
CA ARG A 21 8.55 -9.09 -1.34
C ARG A 21 9.36 -9.12 -2.64
N LEU A 22 9.61 -10.32 -3.16
CA LEU A 22 10.36 -10.50 -4.40
C LEU A 22 9.58 -10.02 -5.62
N THR A 23 8.27 -10.23 -5.63
CA THR A 23 7.36 -9.79 -6.71
C THR A 23 7.39 -8.27 -6.86
N TYR A 24 7.37 -7.54 -5.75
CA TYR A 24 7.33 -6.07 -5.74
C TYR A 24 8.70 -5.40 -5.56
N ALA A 25 9.79 -6.17 -5.55
CA ALA A 25 11.13 -5.62 -5.39
C ALA A 25 11.46 -4.69 -6.57
N GLY A 26 11.63 -3.39 -6.29
CA GLY A 26 11.93 -2.37 -7.29
C GLY A 26 10.73 -1.91 -8.13
N ALA A 27 9.52 -2.35 -7.80
CA ALA A 27 8.29 -1.86 -8.42
C ALA A 27 8.01 -0.40 -8.02
N SER A 28 7.25 0.33 -8.85
CA SER A 28 6.76 1.65 -8.49
C SER A 28 5.73 1.56 -7.35
N ALA A 29 5.49 2.66 -6.65
CA ALA A 29 4.48 2.69 -5.59
C ALA A 29 3.08 2.38 -6.15
N GLU A 30 2.79 2.89 -7.35
CA GLU A 30 1.55 2.65 -8.08
C GLU A 30 1.37 1.18 -8.45
N ASP A 31 2.42 0.51 -8.91
CA ASP A 31 2.37 -0.93 -9.22
C ASP A 31 2.12 -1.77 -7.96
N VAL A 32 2.74 -1.39 -6.84
CA VAL A 32 2.49 -2.04 -5.54
C VAL A 32 1.04 -1.86 -5.12
N LEU A 33 0.51 -0.64 -5.17
CA LEU A 33 -0.87 -0.35 -4.80
C LEU A 33 -1.87 -1.11 -5.68
N ALA A 34 -1.69 -1.09 -7.00
CA ALA A 34 -2.54 -1.80 -7.94
C ALA A 34 -2.49 -3.33 -7.72
N GLY A 35 -1.31 -3.87 -7.47
CA GLY A 35 -1.12 -5.29 -7.20
C GLY A 35 -1.77 -5.74 -5.89
N VAL A 36 -1.62 -4.97 -4.80
CA VAL A 36 -2.28 -5.26 -3.52
C VAL A 36 -3.80 -5.14 -3.65
N HIS A 37 -4.30 -4.11 -4.33
CA HIS A 37 -5.74 -3.93 -4.56
C HIS A 37 -6.34 -5.10 -5.35
N ALA A 38 -5.61 -5.64 -6.34
CA ALA A 38 -6.05 -6.79 -7.12
C ALA A 38 -6.00 -8.12 -6.34
N GLU A 39 -4.99 -8.30 -5.46
CA GLU A 39 -4.82 -9.54 -4.69
C GLU A 39 -5.82 -9.65 -3.52
N PHE A 40 -6.27 -8.52 -2.98
CA PHE A 40 -7.17 -8.43 -1.81
C PHE A 40 -8.43 -7.60 -2.13
N PRO A 41 -9.27 -8.05 -3.09
CA PRO A 41 -10.40 -7.28 -3.55
C PRO A 41 -11.42 -7.03 -2.43
N GLY A 42 -11.68 -5.75 -2.13
CA GLY A 42 -12.61 -5.33 -1.08
C GLY A 42 -12.08 -5.48 0.36
N GLU A 43 -10.82 -5.89 0.53
CA GLU A 43 -10.20 -6.12 1.85
C GLU A 43 -9.10 -5.09 2.19
N VAL A 44 -8.86 -4.11 1.30
CA VAL A 44 -7.82 -3.09 1.46
C VAL A 44 -8.41 -1.78 1.98
N ALA A 45 -7.74 -1.17 2.96
CA ALA A 45 -7.99 0.19 3.42
C ALA A 45 -6.66 0.94 3.58
N LEU A 46 -6.65 2.25 3.31
CA LEU A 46 -5.51 3.12 3.58
C LEU A 46 -5.65 3.72 4.98
N VAL A 47 -4.68 3.49 5.86
CA VAL A 47 -4.60 4.22 7.13
C VAL A 47 -3.74 5.46 6.94
N SER A 48 -4.30 6.65 7.17
CA SER A 48 -3.63 7.94 6.98
C SER A 48 -3.65 8.75 8.27
N SER A 49 -2.50 9.35 8.60
CA SER A 49 -2.38 10.36 9.67
C SER A 49 -2.73 11.77 9.19
N PHE A 50 -3.02 11.95 7.89
CA PHE A 50 -3.32 13.25 7.30
C PHE A 50 -2.20 14.30 7.49
N GLY A 51 -0.94 13.85 7.58
CA GLY A 51 0.24 14.73 7.51
C GLY A 51 0.52 15.21 6.08
N ALA A 52 1.45 16.18 5.93
CA ALA A 52 1.74 16.79 4.63
C ALA A 52 2.14 15.78 3.53
N GLU A 53 2.92 14.76 3.88
CA GLU A 53 3.39 13.72 2.94
C GLU A 53 2.28 12.73 2.57
N ALA A 54 1.24 12.60 3.40
CA ALA A 54 0.13 11.68 3.14
C ALA A 54 -0.66 12.07 1.88
N ALA A 55 -0.61 13.33 1.47
CA ALA A 55 -1.22 13.83 0.24
C ALA A 55 -0.81 13.03 -1.00
N VAL A 56 0.43 12.54 -1.05
CA VAL A 56 0.96 11.76 -2.17
C VAL A 56 0.26 10.40 -2.27
N LEU A 57 0.20 9.64 -1.17
CA LEU A 57 -0.47 8.34 -1.14
C LEU A 57 -1.98 8.48 -1.31
N LEU A 58 -2.60 9.50 -0.69
CA LEU A 58 -4.02 9.82 -0.88
C LEU A 58 -4.33 10.09 -2.36
N HIS A 59 -3.46 10.84 -3.05
CA HIS A 59 -3.61 11.09 -4.48
C HIS A 59 -3.49 9.82 -5.32
N MET A 60 -2.51 8.96 -5.03
CA MET A 60 -2.32 7.69 -5.74
C MET A 60 -3.53 6.76 -5.56
N VAL A 61 -4.00 6.59 -4.32
CA VAL A 61 -5.16 5.75 -4.01
C VAL A 61 -6.43 6.30 -4.67
N ALA A 62 -6.69 7.60 -4.61
CA ALA A 62 -7.86 8.21 -5.24
C ALA A 62 -7.87 8.04 -6.78
N ARG A 63 -6.70 7.88 -7.41
CA ARG A 63 -6.60 7.57 -8.85
C ARG A 63 -6.78 6.08 -9.16
N LEU A 64 -6.46 5.20 -8.21
CA LEU A 64 -6.60 3.76 -8.33
C LEU A 64 -8.05 3.33 -8.12
N ASP A 65 -8.61 3.68 -6.97
CA ASP A 65 -9.98 3.39 -6.57
C ASP A 65 -10.49 4.50 -5.62
N PRO A 66 -11.36 5.40 -6.11
CA PRO A 66 -11.96 6.46 -5.29
C PRO A 66 -12.83 5.95 -4.13
N ASP A 67 -13.30 4.71 -4.19
CA ASP A 67 -14.16 4.11 -3.16
C ASP A 67 -13.34 3.36 -2.09
N LEU A 68 -12.01 3.30 -2.23
CA LEU A 68 -11.12 2.62 -1.28
C LEU A 68 -11.20 3.30 0.10
N PRO A 69 -11.53 2.56 1.18
CA PRO A 69 -11.68 3.15 2.51
C PRO A 69 -10.39 3.81 3.03
N VAL A 70 -10.48 5.09 3.40
CA VAL A 70 -9.41 5.81 4.10
C VAL A 70 -9.76 5.96 5.58
N LEU A 71 -8.93 5.41 6.44
CA LEU A 71 -9.10 5.39 7.88
C LEU A 71 -8.13 6.39 8.53
N MET A 72 -8.64 7.18 9.49
CA MET A 72 -7.83 7.99 10.39
C MET A 72 -7.97 7.46 11.81
N VAL A 73 -6.85 7.39 12.53
CA VAL A 73 -6.85 7.07 13.96
C VAL A 73 -6.88 8.37 14.75
N ASP A 74 -8.00 8.64 15.42
CA ASP A 74 -8.11 9.76 16.36
C ASP A 74 -7.53 9.34 17.73
N THR A 75 -6.40 9.92 18.09
CA THR A 75 -5.72 9.67 19.36
C THR A 75 -6.32 10.46 20.52
N LEU A 76 -7.29 11.33 20.27
CA LEU A 76 -7.87 12.31 21.19
C LEU A 76 -6.89 13.41 21.63
N MET A 77 -5.73 13.52 20.98
CA MET A 77 -4.66 14.47 21.29
C MET A 77 -4.08 15.13 20.02
N LEU A 78 -4.82 15.11 18.92
CA LEU A 78 -4.40 15.69 17.64
C LEU A 78 -4.52 17.22 17.67
N PHE A 79 -3.66 17.91 16.92
CA PHE A 79 -3.78 19.35 16.68
C PHE A 79 -5.06 19.65 15.88
N GLU A 80 -5.66 20.82 16.11
CA GLU A 80 -6.87 21.23 15.39
C GLU A 80 -6.63 21.31 13.87
N GLU A 81 -5.43 21.70 13.46
CA GLU A 81 -5.01 21.73 12.06
C GLU A 81 -5.05 20.35 11.39
N THR A 82 -4.71 19.28 12.12
CA THR A 82 -4.80 17.90 11.60
C THR A 82 -6.25 17.50 11.38
N LEU A 83 -7.13 17.82 12.33
CA LEU A 83 -8.58 17.55 12.22
C LEU A 83 -9.23 18.37 11.11
N ALA A 84 -8.76 19.59 10.88
CA ALA A 84 -9.24 20.44 9.80
C ALA A 84 -8.81 19.91 8.42
N TYR A 85 -7.57 19.42 8.26
CA TYR A 85 -7.06 18.90 7.00
C TYR A 85 -7.80 17.64 6.51
N GLN A 86 -8.37 16.86 7.42
CA GLN A 86 -9.17 15.68 7.09
C GLN A 86 -10.49 16.02 6.36
N ARG A 87 -11.06 17.21 6.60
CA ARG A 87 -12.39 17.59 6.10
C ARG A 87 -12.35 18.07 4.66
#